data_AF-A0A540VPP5-F1
#
_entry.id   AF-A0A540VPP5-F1
#
_cell.length_a   1.000
_cell.length_b   1.000
_cell.length_c   1.000
_cell.angle_alpha   90.00
_cell.angle_beta   90.00
_cell.angle_gamma   90.00
#
_symmetry.space_group_name_H-M   'P 1'
#
loop_
_entity.id
_entity.type
_entity.pdbx_description
1 polymer ?
#
loop_
_entity_poly.entity_id
_entity_poly.type
_entity_poly.pdbx_seq_one_letter_code
_entity_poly.pdbx_strand_id
1 'polypeptide(L)'
;MGSTKRERPAPVAAGRAARKEHGAALTEETTTVRRPPKGFWTKRRRVLLYLARGGSLNRFEAVSALHDWVLPSTVSDIQHADGIEVARRMEQVRGYMGNPVWVARYRLNDTERVRARQRLASDMCASGLARDAESALAMLEAGEAAA
;
A
#
# COMPACT_ATOMS: atom_id res chain seq x y z
N MET A 1 41.34 24.94 -39.89
CA MET A 1 40.18 24.05 -39.61
C MET A 1 40.59 23.06 -38.54
N GLY A 2 40.01 23.14 -37.34
CA GLY A 2 40.28 22.20 -36.25
C GLY A 2 39.04 22.06 -35.39
N SER A 3 38.12 21.18 -35.79
CA SER A 3 36.90 20.91 -35.04
C SER A 3 37.23 19.95 -33.90
N THR A 4 37.31 20.46 -32.66
CA THR A 4 37.43 19.62 -31.48
C THR A 4 36.09 18.93 -31.22
N LYS A 5 35.99 17.66 -31.61
CA LYS A 5 34.83 16.81 -31.36
C LYS A 5 34.68 16.61 -29.85
N ARG A 6 33.73 17.31 -29.21
CA ARG A 6 33.38 17.05 -27.81
C ARG A 6 32.60 15.75 -27.75
N GLU A 7 33.27 14.66 -27.39
CA GLU A 7 32.58 13.41 -27.05
C GLU A 7 31.83 13.59 -25.73
N ARG A 8 30.51 13.34 -25.77
CA ARG A 8 29.72 13.22 -24.55
C ARG A 8 30.04 11.88 -23.90
N PRO A 9 30.44 11.84 -22.61
CA PRO A 9 30.68 10.57 -21.94
C PRO A 9 29.40 9.74 -21.92
N ALA A 10 29.55 8.42 -22.13
CA ALA A 10 28.43 7.49 -22.08
C ALA A 10 27.72 7.61 -20.70
N PRO A 11 26.37 7.55 -20.67
CA PRO A 11 25.56 7.88 -19.48
C PRO A 11 25.93 7.04 -18.24
N VAL A 12 26.51 5.86 -18.45
CA VAL A 12 26.92 4.92 -17.39
C VAL A 12 28.15 5.42 -16.61
N ALA A 13 29.04 6.17 -17.25
CA ALA A 13 30.27 6.68 -16.63
C ALA A 13 29.99 7.84 -15.66
N ALA A 14 29.04 8.72 -16.01
CA ALA A 14 28.63 9.85 -15.17
C ALA A 14 27.99 9.39 -13.85
N GLY A 15 27.15 8.35 -13.88
CA GLY A 15 26.50 7.82 -12.68
C GLY A 15 27.46 7.15 -11.69
N ARG A 16 28.57 6.55 -12.19
CA ARG A 16 29.55 5.85 -11.34
C ARG A 16 30.51 6.81 -10.63
N ALA A 17 30.85 7.94 -11.27
CA ALA A 17 31.70 8.99 -10.69
C ALA A 17 30.97 9.75 -9.55
N ALA A 18 29.72 10.18 -9.79
CA ALA A 18 28.93 10.90 -8.78
C ALA A 18 28.69 10.10 -7.48
N ARG A 19 28.59 8.76 -7.58
CA ARG A 19 28.42 7.86 -6.42
C ARG A 19 29.69 7.76 -5.57
N LYS A 20 30.87 7.99 -6.15
CA LYS A 20 32.17 7.88 -5.48
C LYS A 20 32.53 9.15 -4.71
N GLU A 21 32.11 10.31 -5.20
CA GLU A 21 32.40 11.63 -4.60
C GLU A 21 31.45 11.99 -3.45
N HIS A 22 30.19 11.52 -3.49
CA HIS A 22 29.19 11.80 -2.43
C HIS A 22 28.82 10.58 -1.57
N GLY A 23 29.45 9.42 -1.81
CA GLY A 23 29.07 8.15 -1.18
C GLY A 23 29.34 8.04 0.32
N ALA A 24 30.32 8.80 0.84
CA ALA A 24 30.69 8.78 2.27
C ALA A 24 29.86 9.72 3.15
N ALA A 25 29.16 10.71 2.56
CA ALA A 25 28.32 11.65 3.31
C ALA A 25 26.87 11.17 3.48
N LEU A 26 26.49 10.06 2.83
CA LEU A 26 25.13 9.52 2.85
C LEU A 26 24.92 8.43 3.93
N THR A 27 25.95 8.09 4.70
CA THR A 27 25.95 6.90 5.57
C THR A 27 25.39 7.09 6.97
N GLU A 28 25.14 8.31 7.45
CA GLU A 28 24.72 8.49 8.86
C GLU A 28 23.20 8.67 9.02
N GLU A 29 22.49 9.35 8.10
CA GLU A 29 21.05 9.62 8.28
C GLU A 29 20.20 9.58 7.00
N THR A 30 20.62 8.83 5.97
CA THR A 30 19.72 8.61 4.84
C THR A 30 18.67 7.57 5.26
N THR A 31 17.54 8.03 5.79
CA THR A 31 16.28 7.28 5.87
C THR A 31 15.84 6.98 4.43
N THR A 32 16.54 6.07 3.75
CA THR A 32 16.12 5.55 2.47
C THR A 32 14.83 4.80 2.74
N VAL A 33 13.70 5.43 2.40
CA VAL A 33 12.38 4.77 2.46
C VAL A 33 12.50 3.51 1.61
N ARG A 34 12.64 2.36 2.28
CA ARG A 34 12.76 1.07 1.59
C ARG A 34 11.45 0.86 0.84
N ARG A 35 11.53 0.79 -0.49
CA ARG A 35 10.36 0.43 -1.28
C ARG A 35 9.87 -0.95 -0.83
N PRO A 36 8.55 -1.15 -0.67
CA PRO A 36 7.99 -2.46 -0.39
C PRO A 36 8.53 -3.51 -1.37
N PRO A 37 8.92 -4.70 -0.90
CA PRO A 37 9.33 -5.77 -1.80
C PRO A 37 8.18 -6.09 -2.75
N LYS A 38 8.52 -6.52 -3.96
CA LYS A 38 7.54 -6.90 -4.97
C LYS A 38 6.59 -7.94 -4.38
N GLY A 39 5.28 -7.66 -4.44
CA GLY A 39 4.25 -8.57 -3.92
C GLY A 39 3.92 -8.39 -2.44
N PHE A 40 4.53 -7.44 -1.72
CA PHE A 40 4.10 -7.11 -0.35
C PHE A 40 2.63 -6.67 -0.35
N TRP A 41 2.28 -5.68 -1.17
CA TRP A 41 0.91 -5.16 -1.28
C TRP A 41 0.01 -6.07 -2.12
N THR A 42 -0.43 -7.17 -1.52
CA THR A 42 -1.44 -8.07 -2.09
C THR A 42 -2.84 -7.42 -2.13
N LYS A 43 -3.79 -8.02 -2.86
CA LYS A 43 -5.22 -7.60 -2.83
C LYS A 43 -5.73 -7.50 -1.37
N ARG A 44 -5.43 -8.51 -0.56
CA ARG A 44 -5.81 -8.62 0.86
C ARG A 44 -5.29 -7.43 1.65
N ARG A 45 -3.98 -7.16 1.59
CA ARG A 45 -3.34 -6.08 2.37
C ARG A 45 -3.81 -4.70 1.94
N ARG A 46 -4.08 -4.48 0.64
CA ARG A 46 -4.60 -3.21 0.13
C ARG A 46 -6.03 -2.94 0.63
N VAL A 47 -6.91 -3.95 0.56
CA VAL A 47 -8.27 -3.85 1.14
C VAL A 47 -8.21 -3.66 2.65
N LEU A 48 -7.38 -4.44 3.34
CA LEU A 48 -7.24 -4.34 4.79
C LEU A 48 -6.73 -2.97 5.23
N LEU A 49 -5.75 -2.39 4.52
CA LEU A 49 -5.26 -1.05 4.81
C LEU A 49 -6.35 0.01 4.64
N TYR A 50 -7.11 -0.05 3.53
CA TYR A 50 -8.19 0.90 3.27
C TYR A 50 -9.26 0.85 4.38
N LEU A 51 -9.66 -0.35 4.78
CA LEU A 51 -10.63 -0.54 5.84
C LEU A 51 -10.08 -0.14 7.23
N ALA A 52 -8.81 -0.44 7.51
CA ALA A 52 -8.15 -0.06 8.76
C ALA A 52 -8.12 1.46 8.97
N ARG A 53 -7.92 2.21 7.88
CA ARG A 53 -7.99 3.68 7.87
C ARG A 53 -9.39 4.23 8.19
N GLY A 54 -10.42 3.39 8.17
CA GLY A 54 -11.80 3.78 8.43
C GLY A 54 -12.62 3.95 7.16
N GLY A 55 -12.05 3.63 6.00
CA GLY A 55 -12.80 3.56 4.75
C GLY A 55 -13.87 2.47 4.80
N SER A 56 -14.87 2.62 3.92
CA SER A 56 -15.85 1.58 3.63
C SER A 56 -16.02 1.45 2.12
N LEU A 57 -16.26 0.24 1.64
CA LEU A 57 -16.44 0.02 0.21
C LEU A 57 -17.43 -1.09 -0.10
N ASN A 58 -18.14 -0.95 -1.22
CA ASN A 58 -18.80 -2.05 -1.90
C ASN A 58 -17.93 -2.62 -3.04
N ARG A 59 -18.38 -3.71 -3.68
CA ARG A 59 -17.61 -4.39 -4.73
C ARG A 59 -17.26 -3.51 -5.93
N PHE A 60 -18.09 -2.54 -6.28
CA PHE A 60 -17.87 -1.69 -7.45
C PHE A 60 -16.85 -0.57 -7.14
N GLU A 61 -16.95 0.00 -5.95
CA GLU A 61 -15.96 0.94 -5.41
C GLU A 61 -14.58 0.28 -5.28
N ALA A 62 -14.54 -0.99 -4.85
CA ALA A 62 -13.30 -1.77 -4.73
C ALA A 62 -12.52 -1.90 -6.04
N VAL A 63 -13.24 -2.09 -7.15
CA VAL A 63 -12.63 -2.21 -8.49
C VAL A 63 -11.92 -0.90 -8.87
N SER A 64 -12.57 0.23 -8.59
CA SER A 64 -12.04 1.54 -8.97
C SER A 64 -10.92 2.01 -8.04
N ALA A 65 -11.12 1.87 -6.73
CA ALA A 65 -10.17 2.38 -5.73
C ALA A 65 -8.97 1.44 -5.52
N LEU A 66 -9.19 0.12 -5.57
CA LEU A 66 -8.21 -0.88 -5.15
C LEU A 66 -7.93 -1.93 -6.23
N HIS A 67 -8.56 -1.84 -7.40
CA HIS A 67 -8.46 -2.87 -8.44
C HIS A 67 -8.76 -4.28 -7.92
N ASP A 68 -9.71 -4.38 -6.97
CA ASP A 68 -10.18 -5.66 -6.46
C ASP A 68 -11.57 -5.99 -7.04
N TRP A 69 -11.60 -6.95 -7.96
CA TRP A 69 -12.81 -7.44 -8.60
C TRP A 69 -13.61 -8.42 -7.74
N VAL A 70 -12.98 -9.01 -6.74
CA VAL A 70 -13.51 -10.13 -5.94
C VAL A 70 -13.55 -9.77 -4.46
N LEU A 71 -13.95 -8.53 -4.15
CA LEU A 71 -14.02 -8.00 -2.78
C LEU A 71 -14.68 -8.97 -1.77
N PRO A 72 -15.83 -9.61 -2.04
CA PRO A 72 -16.43 -10.53 -1.08
C PRO A 72 -15.51 -11.69 -0.69
N SER A 73 -14.81 -12.27 -1.66
CA SER A 73 -13.82 -13.33 -1.41
C SER A 73 -12.60 -12.78 -0.69
N THR A 74 -12.11 -11.59 -1.06
CA THR A 74 -10.99 -10.94 -0.34
C THR A 74 -11.34 -10.64 1.12
N VAL A 75 -12.58 -10.24 1.41
CA VAL A 75 -13.08 -10.05 2.79
C VAL A 75 -13.16 -11.38 3.54
N SER A 76 -13.56 -12.45 2.86
CA SER A 76 -13.50 -13.80 3.45
C SER A 76 -12.06 -14.17 3.81
N ASP A 77 -11.10 -13.93 2.91
CA ASP A 77 -9.68 -14.19 3.14
C ASP A 77 -9.15 -13.37 4.34
N ILE A 78 -9.57 -12.11 4.49
CA ILE A 78 -9.22 -11.26 5.65
C ILE A 78 -9.75 -11.88 6.94
N GLN A 79 -11.03 -12.25 7.00
CA GLN A 79 -11.63 -12.82 8.22
C GLN A 79 -10.94 -14.13 8.61
N HIS A 80 -10.64 -15.01 7.66
CA HIS A 80 -10.02 -16.31 7.94
C HIS A 80 -8.52 -16.23 8.22
N ALA A 81 -7.76 -15.50 7.41
CA ALA A 81 -6.29 -15.49 7.51
C ALA A 81 -5.76 -14.46 8.51
N ASP A 82 -6.49 -13.37 8.71
CA ASP A 82 -6.12 -12.30 9.63
C ASP A 82 -6.87 -12.34 10.96
N GLY A 83 -8.00 -13.07 11.03
CA GLY A 83 -8.83 -13.14 12.23
C GLY A 83 -9.53 -11.82 12.55
N ILE A 84 -9.77 -11.00 11.53
CA ILE A 84 -10.34 -9.64 11.63
C ILE A 84 -11.79 -9.69 11.20
N GLU A 85 -12.69 -9.25 12.08
CA GLU A 85 -14.12 -9.25 11.79
C GLU A 85 -14.50 -8.05 10.91
N VAL A 86 -15.19 -8.32 9.80
CA VAL A 86 -15.61 -7.29 8.84
C VAL A 86 -17.12 -7.14 8.87
N ALA A 87 -17.59 -5.98 9.31
CA ALA A 87 -19.01 -5.66 9.32
C ALA A 87 -19.53 -5.45 7.89
N ARG A 88 -20.77 -5.88 7.65
CA ARG A 88 -21.43 -5.86 6.33
C ARG A 88 -22.82 -5.25 6.46
N ARG A 89 -23.16 -4.34 5.55
CA ARG A 89 -24.51 -3.78 5.40
C ARG A 89 -24.94 -3.88 3.95
N MET A 90 -26.15 -4.41 3.71
CA MET A 90 -26.72 -4.41 2.36
C MET A 90 -27.12 -3.00 1.93
N GLU A 91 -26.78 -2.64 0.70
CA GLU A 91 -27.19 -1.39 0.05
C GLU A 91 -27.58 -1.64 -1.40
N GLN A 92 -28.39 -0.75 -1.95
CA GLN A 92 -28.79 -0.78 -3.35
C GLN A 92 -27.99 0.26 -4.12
N VAL A 93 -27.38 -0.14 -5.24
CA VAL A 93 -26.59 0.71 -6.12
C VAL A 93 -27.12 0.63 -7.55
N ARG A 94 -26.78 1.63 -8.38
CA ARG A 94 -27.12 1.60 -9.81
C ARG A 94 -26.26 0.57 -10.52
N GLY A 95 -26.90 -0.42 -11.12
CA GLY A 95 -26.29 -1.44 -11.97
C GLY A 95 -26.44 -1.13 -13.46
N TYR A 96 -26.47 -2.19 -14.28
CA TYR A 96 -26.54 -2.09 -15.73
C TYR A 96 -27.79 -1.31 -16.18
N MET A 97 -27.59 -0.32 -17.06
CA MET A 97 -28.65 0.58 -17.55
C MET A 97 -29.43 1.29 -16.42
N GLY A 98 -28.79 1.50 -15.27
CA GLY A 98 -29.41 2.15 -14.12
C GLY A 98 -30.32 1.24 -13.28
N ASN A 99 -30.46 -0.04 -13.63
CA ASN A 99 -31.25 -0.99 -12.85
C ASN A 99 -30.65 -1.19 -11.45
N PRO A 100 -31.45 -1.17 -10.38
CA PRO A 100 -30.94 -1.34 -9.03
C PRO A 100 -30.36 -2.74 -8.81
N VAL A 101 -29.21 -2.81 -8.14
CA VAL A 101 -28.57 -4.07 -7.71
C VAL A 101 -28.22 -3.97 -6.24
N TRP A 102 -28.44 -5.06 -5.51
CA TRP A 102 -28.05 -5.17 -4.11
C TRP A 102 -26.60 -5.61 -3.97
N VAL A 103 -25.84 -4.89 -3.15
CA VAL A 103 -24.45 -5.21 -2.80
C VAL A 103 -24.23 -5.04 -1.31
N ALA A 104 -23.18 -5.68 -0.78
CA ALA A 104 -22.73 -5.45 0.58
C ALA A 104 -21.69 -4.32 0.62
N ARG A 105 -21.86 -3.37 1.53
CA ARG A 105 -20.85 -2.42 1.97
C ARG A 105 -20.11 -2.98 3.17
N TYR A 106 -18.79 -2.99 3.08
CA TYR A 106 -17.88 -3.54 4.09
C TYR A 106 -17.17 -2.42 4.84
N ARG A 107 -17.02 -2.58 6.16
CA ARG A 107 -16.30 -1.65 7.06
C ARG A 107 -15.75 -2.40 8.26
N LEU A 108 -14.79 -1.79 8.95
CA LEU A 108 -14.35 -2.23 10.27
C LEU A 108 -14.95 -1.33 11.35
N ASN A 109 -15.19 -1.89 12.53
CA ASN A 109 -15.42 -1.09 13.74
C ASN A 109 -14.07 -0.61 14.30
N ASP A 110 -14.07 0.26 15.31
CA ASP A 110 -12.81 0.85 15.81
C ASP A 110 -11.86 -0.18 16.40
N THR A 111 -12.37 -1.19 17.11
CA THR A 111 -11.57 -2.29 17.65
C THR A 111 -10.86 -3.06 16.53
N GLU A 112 -11.60 -3.45 15.49
CA GLU A 112 -11.07 -4.19 14.35
C GLU A 112 -10.15 -3.33 13.48
N ARG A 113 -10.35 -2.02 13.43
CA ARG A 113 -9.39 -1.10 12.79
C ARG A 113 -8.04 -1.12 13.47
N VAL A 114 -8.00 -1.10 14.80
CA VAL A 114 -6.74 -1.19 15.57
C VAL A 114 -6.07 -2.55 15.30
N ARG A 115 -6.83 -3.66 15.40
CA ARG A 115 -6.32 -5.01 15.11
C ARG A 115 -5.79 -5.14 13.68
N ALA A 116 -6.47 -4.54 12.70
CA ALA A 116 -6.03 -4.50 11.31
C ALA A 116 -4.70 -3.75 11.13
N ARG A 117 -4.53 -2.58 11.76
CA ARG A 117 -3.26 -1.84 11.73
C ARG A 117 -2.14 -2.66 12.36
N GLN A 118 -2.38 -3.27 13.51
CA GLN A 118 -1.41 -4.13 14.19
C GLN A 118 -1.02 -5.34 13.33
N ARG A 119 -1.98 -5.97 12.65
CA ARG A 119 -1.70 -7.09 11.75
C ARG A 119 -0.84 -6.65 10.55
N LEU A 120 -1.17 -5.51 9.94
CA LEU A 120 -0.37 -4.94 8.85
C LEU A 120 1.04 -4.56 9.31
N ALA A 121 1.18 -3.98 10.50
CA ALA A 121 2.48 -3.67 11.10
C ALA A 121 3.31 -4.93 11.31
N SER A 122 2.71 -6.00 11.83
CA SER A 122 3.37 -7.31 11.96
C SER A 122 3.82 -7.87 10.60
N ASP A 123 2.96 -7.82 9.58
CA ASP A 123 3.31 -8.22 8.22
C ASP A 123 4.50 -7.39 7.68
N MET A 124 4.55 -6.08 7.95
CA MET A 124 5.65 -5.20 7.55
C MET A 124 6.96 -5.58 8.24
N CYS A 125 6.95 -5.79 9.56
CA CYS A 125 8.12 -6.25 10.31
C CYS A 125 8.62 -7.62 9.80
N ALA A 126 7.71 -8.58 9.60
CA ALA A 126 8.05 -9.91 9.09
C ALA A 126 8.65 -9.87 7.67
N SER A 127 8.28 -8.88 6.86
CA SER A 127 8.86 -8.65 5.53
C SER A 127 10.15 -7.83 5.52
N GLY A 128 10.61 -7.35 6.68
CA GLY A 128 11.78 -6.47 6.80
C GLY A 128 11.55 -5.04 6.29
N LEU A 129 10.28 -4.63 6.15
CA LEU A 129 9.91 -3.28 5.74
C LEU A 129 10.03 -2.26 6.86
N ALA A 130 9.75 -2.69 8.08
CA ALA A 130 9.89 -1.91 9.30
C ALA A 130 10.78 -2.65 10.29
N ARG A 131 11.52 -1.88 11.10
CA ARG A 131 12.43 -2.45 12.12
C ARG A 131 11.66 -2.99 13.32
N ASP A 132 10.60 -2.28 13.71
CA ASP A 132 9.78 -2.55 14.87
C ASP A 132 8.32 -2.14 14.58
N ALA A 133 7.43 -2.53 15.49
CA ALA A 133 5.99 -2.33 15.33
C ALA A 133 5.61 -0.83 15.34
N GLU A 134 6.30 -0.01 16.15
CA GLU A 134 6.06 1.43 16.23
C GLU A 134 6.37 2.12 14.91
N SER A 135 7.55 1.84 14.34
CA SER A 135 7.95 2.33 13.02
C SER A 135 6.96 1.89 11.95
N ALA A 136 6.49 0.64 12.00
CA ALA A 136 5.52 0.12 11.04
C ALA A 136 4.17 0.84 11.14
N LEU A 137 3.66 1.07 12.35
CA LEU A 137 2.42 1.81 12.59
C LEU A 137 2.55 3.25 12.11
N ALA A 138 3.65 3.93 12.44
CA ALA A 138 3.93 5.28 11.97
C ALA A 138 3.98 5.35 10.44
N MET A 139 4.52 4.34 9.74
CA MET A 139 4.49 4.28 8.27
C MET A 139 3.07 4.11 7.71
N LEU A 140 2.22 3.33 8.38
CA LEU A 140 0.83 3.13 7.96
C LEU A 140 -0.01 4.41 8.12
N GLU A 141 0.26 5.18 9.17
CA GLU A 141 -0.35 6.47 9.50
C GLU A 141 0.19 7.62 8.63
N ALA A 142 1.50 7.69 8.38
CA ALA A 142 2.09 8.74 7.54
C ALA A 142 1.55 8.72 6.10
N GLY A 143 1.12 7.55 5.61
CA GLY A 143 0.41 7.42 4.34
C GLY A 143 -1.05 7.92 4.35
N GLU A 144 -1.55 8.49 5.46
CA GLU A 144 -2.86 9.13 5.60
C GLU A 144 -2.82 10.63 5.23
N ALA A 145 -1.65 11.29 5.23
CA ALA A 145 -1.52 12.74 4.99
C ALA A 145 -1.61 13.19 3.51
N ALA A 146 -2.01 12.30 2.60
CA ALA A 146 -2.05 12.55 1.15
C ALA A 146 -3.35 12.07 0.48
N ALA A 147 -4.48 12.14 1.21
CA ALA A 147 -5.81 11.92 0.66
C ALA A 147 -6.58 13.25 0.54
#